data_AF-A0A2B8A203-F1
#
_entry.id   AF-A0A2B8A203-F1
#
_cell.length_a   1.000
_cell.length_b   1.000
_cell.length_c   1.000
_cell.angle_alpha   90.00
_cell.angle_beta   90.00
_cell.angle_gamma   90.00
#
_symmetry.space_group_name_H-M   'P 1'
#
loop_
_entity.id
_entity.type
_entity.pdbx_description
1 polymer ?
#
loop_
_entity_poly.entity_id
_entity_poly.type
_entity_poly.pdbx_seq_one_letter_code
_entity_poly.pdbx_strand_id
1 'polypeptide(L)'
;MWYWKHALPFSQMYKGHWTDTRQGWMHGCGEYGAEGIDDVYLMKKYYPGEWLEENNGKWTPEKIPGCQTSRADFKRWIGTPVTMEEWADSSRKHQQYATRLTVEALRRDAKMNSTAIHLLIDAWPDGWMKAVTDYDRRAKPAYFELRDAQSPVAANLRPEKFFCFAGDTVKIEAWNANDLEAFKGISQFYAEQKGNIIASGTMPATILSCAPAYQGKIQFVAPEATSKEMLKVYYAVSEKGKTLHHTV
;
A
#
# COMPACT_ATOMS: atom_id res chain seq x y z
N MET A 1 -1.92 -9.79 -4.89
CA MET A 1 -1.61 -8.78 -3.86
C MET A 1 -1.67 -9.32 -2.45
N TRP A 2 -2.60 -10.20 -2.06
CA TRP A 2 -2.66 -10.63 -0.65
C TRP A 2 -2.78 -12.17 -0.51
N TYR A 3 -3.93 -12.75 -0.85
CA TYR A 3 -4.08 -14.20 -0.96
C TYR A 3 -4.76 -14.55 -2.29
N TRP A 4 -4.33 -15.65 -2.90
CA TRP A 4 -4.97 -16.20 -4.11
C TRP A 4 -6.43 -16.64 -3.89
N LYS A 5 -6.86 -16.82 -2.63
CA LYS A 5 -8.19 -17.29 -2.23
C LYS A 5 -8.85 -16.45 -1.12
N HIS A 6 -8.75 -15.12 -1.20
CA HIS A 6 -9.61 -14.28 -0.36
C HIS A 6 -11.04 -14.25 -0.94
N ALA A 7 -12.05 -14.16 -0.08
CA ALA A 7 -13.47 -14.15 -0.47
C ALA A 7 -13.86 -12.95 -1.36
N LEU A 8 -13.03 -11.89 -1.38
CA LEU A 8 -13.24 -10.67 -2.15
C LEU A 8 -12.02 -10.35 -3.04
N PRO A 9 -12.21 -10.13 -4.36
CA PRO A 9 -11.14 -9.64 -5.22
C PRO A 9 -10.59 -8.29 -4.72
N PHE A 10 -9.27 -8.11 -4.78
CA PHE A 10 -8.63 -6.88 -4.32
C PHE A 10 -9.22 -5.61 -4.98
N SER A 11 -9.56 -5.66 -6.26
CA SER A 11 -10.15 -4.52 -6.98
C SER A 11 -11.48 -4.06 -6.40
N GLN A 12 -12.25 -4.98 -5.79
CA GLN A 12 -13.50 -4.67 -5.10
C GLN A 12 -13.20 -4.10 -3.71
N MET A 13 -12.31 -4.74 -2.95
CA MET A 13 -11.86 -4.23 -1.65
C MET A 13 -11.33 -2.79 -1.75
N TYR A 14 -10.50 -2.52 -2.76
CA TYR A 14 -9.95 -1.18 -3.01
C TYR A 14 -11.02 -0.11 -3.24
N LYS A 15 -12.17 -0.50 -3.83
CA LYS A 15 -13.34 0.37 -4.04
C LYS A 15 -14.25 0.48 -2.81
N GLY A 16 -13.91 -0.17 -1.69
CA GLY A 16 -14.69 -0.15 -0.44
C GLY A 16 -15.75 -1.24 -0.35
N HIS A 17 -15.70 -2.27 -1.19
CA HIS A 17 -16.56 -3.44 -0.99
C HIS A 17 -16.02 -4.30 0.17
N TRP A 18 -16.94 -4.98 0.86
CA TRP A 18 -16.63 -5.97 1.87
C TRP A 18 -17.59 -7.17 1.77
N THR A 19 -17.30 -8.25 2.49
CA THR A 19 -18.22 -9.40 2.60
C THR A 19 -19.46 -9.03 3.41
N ASP A 20 -20.61 -9.61 3.06
CA ASP A 20 -21.88 -9.31 3.73
C ASP A 20 -21.78 -9.55 5.25
N THR A 21 -22.30 -8.59 6.00
CA THR A 21 -22.42 -8.63 7.45
C THR A 21 -23.85 -8.31 7.86
N ARG A 22 -24.24 -8.74 9.07
CA ARG A 22 -25.58 -8.43 9.59
C ARG A 22 -25.77 -6.92 9.70
N GLN A 23 -26.98 -6.44 9.43
CA GLN A 23 -27.30 -5.02 9.54
C GLN A 23 -26.95 -4.49 10.94
N GLY A 24 -26.28 -3.33 10.99
CA GLY A 24 -25.83 -2.69 12.22
C GLY A 24 -24.56 -3.30 12.84
N TRP A 25 -24.00 -4.38 12.28
CA TRP A 25 -22.75 -4.95 12.78
C TRP A 25 -21.54 -4.26 12.16
N MET A 26 -20.52 -4.07 12.99
CA MET A 26 -19.16 -3.79 12.56
C MET A 26 -18.46 -5.11 12.15
N HIS A 27 -17.35 -5.01 11.45
CA HIS A 27 -16.53 -6.17 11.09
C HIS A 27 -15.03 -5.89 11.22
N GLY A 28 -14.25 -6.96 11.16
CA GLY A 28 -12.80 -6.90 11.21
C GLY A 28 -12.14 -7.72 10.11
N CYS A 29 -10.94 -7.30 9.73
CA CYS A 29 -10.04 -8.03 8.84
C CYS A 29 -8.96 -8.72 9.70
N GLY A 30 -9.21 -9.97 10.10
CA GLY A 30 -8.39 -10.68 11.08
C GLY A 30 -6.96 -10.99 10.63
N GLU A 31 -6.70 -11.01 9.33
CA GLU A 31 -5.36 -11.12 8.75
C GLU A 31 -5.35 -10.29 7.48
N TYR A 32 -4.23 -9.62 7.15
CA TYR A 32 -3.91 -9.23 5.77
C TYR A 32 -2.41 -9.08 5.48
N GLY A 33 -1.93 -9.28 4.26
CA GLY A 33 -0.49 -9.10 3.96
C GLY A 33 -0.05 -9.60 2.60
N ALA A 34 1.14 -9.23 2.15
CA ALA A 34 1.72 -9.72 0.90
C ALA A 34 3.10 -10.30 1.18
N GLU A 35 3.56 -11.26 0.37
CA GLU A 35 4.95 -11.70 0.49
C GLU A 35 5.91 -10.60 0.04
N GLY A 36 7.02 -10.49 0.77
CA GLY A 36 8.21 -9.76 0.41
C GLY A 36 9.38 -10.51 1.04
N ILE A 37 10.17 -11.19 0.22
CA ILE A 37 11.22 -12.08 0.72
C ILE A 37 12.26 -11.29 1.54
N ASP A 38 13.04 -12.01 2.32
CA ASP A 38 14.08 -11.39 3.14
C ASP A 38 15.14 -10.68 2.29
N ASP A 39 15.89 -9.77 2.89
CA ASP A 39 16.97 -9.10 2.17
C ASP A 39 18.13 -10.08 1.93
N VAL A 40 19.00 -9.76 0.97
CA VAL A 40 20.14 -10.61 0.60
C VAL A 40 21.06 -10.90 1.79
N TYR A 41 21.19 -9.96 2.71
CA TYR A 41 21.99 -10.14 3.92
C TYR A 41 21.42 -11.27 4.79
N LEU A 42 20.12 -11.23 5.09
CA LEU A 42 19.47 -12.19 5.97
C LEU A 42 19.41 -13.57 5.30
N MET A 43 19.10 -13.62 4.00
CA MET A 43 19.14 -14.86 3.22
C MET A 43 20.53 -15.51 3.30
N LYS A 44 21.61 -14.77 3.01
CA LYS A 44 22.99 -15.31 3.08
C LYS A 44 23.42 -15.70 4.49
N LYS A 45 22.85 -15.07 5.52
CA LYS A 45 23.21 -15.32 6.92
C LYS A 45 22.57 -16.59 7.47
N TYR A 46 21.32 -16.87 7.10
CA TYR A 46 20.51 -17.88 7.78
C TYR A 46 19.95 -18.98 6.88
N TYR A 47 19.82 -18.75 5.57
CA TYR A 47 19.19 -19.76 4.72
C TYR A 47 20.16 -20.91 4.45
N PRO A 48 19.66 -22.14 4.27
CA PRO A 48 20.44 -23.24 3.78
C PRO A 48 21.13 -22.91 2.45
N GLY A 49 22.40 -23.33 2.31
CA GLY A 49 23.21 -23.01 1.14
C GLY A 49 22.58 -23.52 -0.16
N GLU A 50 21.91 -24.67 -0.12
CA GLU A 50 21.22 -25.25 -1.27
C GLU A 50 20.09 -24.36 -1.80
N TRP A 51 19.48 -23.49 -0.98
CA TRP A 51 18.46 -22.52 -1.41
C TRP A 51 19.05 -21.29 -2.09
N LEU A 52 20.34 -21.03 -1.88
CA LEU A 52 21.05 -19.88 -2.43
C LEU A 52 21.73 -20.19 -3.78
N GLU A 53 21.74 -21.45 -4.20
CA GLU A 53 22.34 -21.88 -5.45
C GLU A 53 21.65 -21.26 -6.67
N GLU A 54 22.48 -20.81 -7.62
CA GLU A 54 22.03 -20.33 -8.92
C GLU A 54 21.97 -21.46 -9.95
N ASN A 55 21.10 -21.30 -10.94
CA ASN A 55 21.04 -22.14 -12.12
C ASN A 55 21.30 -21.28 -13.37
N ASN A 56 22.40 -21.55 -14.08
CA ASN A 56 22.83 -20.80 -15.26
C ASN A 56 22.90 -19.28 -15.01
N GLY A 57 23.48 -18.88 -13.87
CA GLY A 57 23.63 -17.48 -13.47
C GLY A 57 22.32 -16.78 -13.09
N LYS A 58 21.27 -17.55 -12.80
CA LYS A 58 19.97 -17.03 -12.33
C LYS A 58 19.61 -17.63 -10.99
N TRP A 59 19.13 -16.80 -10.09
CA TRP A 59 18.56 -17.23 -8.83
C TRP A 59 17.04 -17.16 -8.86
N THR A 60 16.38 -18.02 -8.10
CA THR A 60 14.92 -18.03 -7.92
C THR A 60 14.57 -18.49 -6.50
N PRO A 61 13.54 -17.92 -5.86
CA PRO A 61 13.13 -18.31 -4.52
C PRO A 61 12.35 -19.64 -4.48
N GLU A 62 12.32 -20.41 -5.56
CA GLU A 62 11.59 -21.70 -5.67
C GLU A 62 12.08 -22.77 -4.69
N LYS A 63 13.35 -22.70 -4.27
CA LYS A 63 13.89 -23.60 -3.26
C LYS A 63 13.50 -23.23 -1.83
N ILE A 64 12.95 -22.03 -1.60
CA ILE A 64 12.45 -21.61 -0.29
C ILE A 64 11.09 -22.30 -0.04
N PRO A 65 10.95 -23.13 1.00
CA PRO A 65 9.72 -23.84 1.30
C PRO A 65 8.52 -22.90 1.42
N GLY A 66 7.41 -23.26 0.77
CA GLY A 66 6.16 -22.50 0.88
C GLY A 66 6.15 -21.13 0.19
N CYS A 67 7.24 -20.72 -0.45
CA CYS A 67 7.34 -19.44 -1.15
C CYS A 67 6.27 -19.27 -2.23
N GLN A 68 5.54 -18.16 -2.19
CA GLN A 68 4.53 -17.79 -3.19
C GLN A 68 5.09 -16.76 -4.19
N THR A 69 6.19 -16.10 -3.85
CA THR A 69 6.84 -15.06 -4.67
C THR A 69 7.26 -15.58 -6.05
N SER A 70 7.68 -16.85 -6.17
CA SER A 70 8.06 -17.47 -7.46
C SER A 70 6.86 -17.85 -8.35
N ARG A 71 5.62 -17.81 -7.83
CA ARG A 71 4.43 -18.22 -8.58
C ARG A 71 4.11 -17.25 -9.72
N ALA A 72 3.51 -17.77 -10.79
CA ALA A 72 3.25 -17.02 -12.02
C ALA A 72 2.30 -15.82 -11.82
N ASP A 73 1.35 -15.91 -10.89
CA ASP A 73 0.44 -14.83 -10.53
C ASP A 73 1.12 -13.71 -9.73
N PHE A 74 2.13 -14.05 -8.92
CA PHE A 74 2.95 -13.09 -8.20
C PHE A 74 3.91 -12.34 -9.14
N LYS A 75 4.54 -13.06 -10.08
CA LYS A 75 5.41 -12.51 -11.14
C LYS A 75 4.75 -11.40 -11.97
N ARG A 76 3.42 -11.39 -12.11
CA ARG A 76 2.69 -10.29 -12.79
C ARG A 76 2.84 -8.93 -12.11
N TRP A 77 3.16 -8.91 -10.83
CA TRP A 77 3.32 -7.68 -10.06
C TRP A 77 4.78 -7.24 -9.90
N ILE A 78 5.71 -8.20 -9.91
CA ILE A 78 7.14 -7.96 -9.64
C ILE A 78 8.01 -8.03 -10.90
N GLY A 79 7.44 -8.45 -12.04
CA GLY A 79 8.16 -8.62 -13.30
C GLY A 79 8.89 -9.96 -13.39
N THR A 80 10.06 -9.94 -14.02
CA THR A 80 10.91 -11.13 -14.26
C THR A 80 12.30 -10.95 -13.65
N PRO A 81 12.42 -10.84 -12.32
CA PRO A 81 13.71 -10.79 -11.64
C PRO A 81 14.53 -12.06 -11.92
N VAL A 82 15.84 -11.90 -12.04
CA VAL A 82 16.79 -12.99 -12.35
C VAL A 82 17.91 -13.12 -11.32
N THR A 83 18.20 -12.08 -10.53
CA THR A 83 19.17 -12.13 -9.43
C THR A 83 18.50 -12.11 -8.07
N MET A 84 19.19 -12.60 -7.04
CA MET A 84 18.69 -12.60 -5.66
C MET A 84 18.32 -11.18 -5.18
N GLU A 85 19.13 -10.19 -5.54
CA GLU A 85 18.91 -8.77 -5.28
C GLU A 85 17.63 -8.27 -5.97
N GLU A 86 17.43 -8.59 -7.24
CA GLU A 86 16.23 -8.19 -7.98
C GLU A 86 14.96 -8.83 -7.41
N TRP A 87 15.03 -10.10 -7.02
CA TRP A 87 13.93 -10.79 -6.36
C TRP A 87 13.57 -10.15 -5.01
N ALA A 88 14.57 -9.85 -4.19
CA ALA A 88 14.36 -9.18 -2.91
C ALA A 88 13.77 -7.78 -3.10
N ASP A 89 14.35 -6.96 -3.97
CA ASP A 89 13.89 -5.59 -4.21
C ASP A 89 12.47 -5.55 -4.79
N SER A 90 12.20 -6.32 -5.85
CA SER A 90 10.90 -6.31 -6.53
C SER A 90 9.77 -6.85 -5.65
N SER A 91 10.00 -7.94 -4.91
CA SER A 91 9.00 -8.49 -3.99
C SER A 91 8.73 -7.59 -2.79
N ARG A 92 9.75 -6.94 -2.22
CA ARG A 92 9.58 -5.99 -1.10
C ARG A 92 8.87 -4.71 -1.54
N LYS A 93 9.10 -4.24 -2.78
CA LYS A 93 8.32 -3.15 -3.41
C LYS A 93 6.86 -3.54 -3.63
N HIS A 94 6.61 -4.79 -4.04
CA HIS A 94 5.24 -5.29 -4.12
C HIS A 94 4.57 -5.34 -2.75
N GLN A 95 5.27 -5.85 -1.73
CA GLN A 95 4.77 -5.90 -0.36
C GLN A 95 4.43 -4.50 0.16
N GLN A 96 5.31 -3.53 -0.09
CA GLN A 96 5.09 -2.12 0.23
C GLN A 96 3.78 -1.60 -0.38
N TYR A 97 3.62 -1.74 -1.70
CA TYR A 97 2.45 -1.28 -2.42
C TYR A 97 1.16 -1.97 -1.97
N ALA A 98 1.19 -3.30 -1.83
CA ALA A 98 0.03 -4.08 -1.42
C ALA A 98 -0.40 -3.77 0.02
N THR A 99 0.57 -3.56 0.93
CA THR A 99 0.31 -3.18 2.32
C THR A 99 -0.38 -1.83 2.38
N ARG A 100 0.21 -0.80 1.75
CA ARG A 100 -0.36 0.54 1.71
C ARG A 100 -1.81 0.52 1.23
N LEU A 101 -2.05 0.00 0.03
CA LEU A 101 -3.40 0.04 -0.56
C LEU A 101 -4.43 -0.77 0.23
N THR A 102 -4.02 -1.87 0.87
CA THR A 102 -4.92 -2.68 1.69
C THR A 102 -5.31 -1.94 2.96
N VAL A 103 -4.33 -1.42 3.70
CA VAL A 103 -4.59 -0.67 4.95
C VAL A 103 -5.46 0.54 4.67
N GLU A 104 -5.11 1.31 3.64
CA GLU A 104 -5.89 2.47 3.22
C GLU A 104 -7.33 2.11 2.84
N ALA A 105 -7.54 1.01 2.10
CA ALA A 105 -8.88 0.57 1.74
C ALA A 105 -9.71 0.16 2.96
N LEU A 106 -9.10 -0.58 3.89
CA LEU A 106 -9.75 -1.00 5.12
C LEU A 106 -10.08 0.21 6.02
N ARG A 107 -9.21 1.22 6.08
CA ARG A 107 -9.47 2.45 6.85
C ARG A 107 -10.52 3.38 6.25
N ARG A 108 -10.81 3.28 4.95
CA ARG A 108 -11.93 4.00 4.31
C ARG A 108 -13.29 3.39 4.63
N ASP A 109 -13.32 2.14 5.10
CA ASP A 109 -14.57 1.45 5.42
C ASP A 109 -15.03 1.81 6.84
N ALA A 110 -16.13 2.56 6.93
CA ALA A 110 -16.69 3.01 8.20
C ALA A 110 -17.20 1.87 9.11
N LYS A 111 -17.36 0.64 8.60
CA LYS A 111 -17.74 -0.54 9.39
C LYS A 111 -16.53 -1.38 9.82
N MET A 112 -15.34 -1.08 9.32
CA MET A 112 -14.12 -1.78 9.68
C MET A 112 -13.62 -1.31 11.05
N ASN A 113 -13.87 -2.11 12.08
CA ASN A 113 -13.51 -1.76 13.46
C ASN A 113 -12.13 -2.27 13.89
N SER A 114 -11.57 -3.25 13.17
CA SER A 114 -10.26 -3.82 13.51
C SER A 114 -9.60 -4.47 12.30
N THR A 115 -8.28 -4.34 12.18
CA THR A 115 -7.50 -5.03 11.16
C THR A 115 -6.19 -5.55 11.77
N ALA A 116 -5.65 -6.65 11.24
CA ALA A 116 -4.35 -7.15 11.68
C ALA A 116 -3.45 -7.54 10.49
N ILE A 117 -2.27 -6.91 10.42
CA ILE A 117 -1.24 -7.28 9.46
C ILE A 117 -0.71 -8.68 9.78
N HIS A 118 -0.52 -9.44 8.72
CA HIS A 118 -0.06 -10.81 8.71
C HIS A 118 1.27 -10.85 7.96
N LEU A 119 2.43 -10.72 8.62
CA LEU A 119 2.65 -10.57 10.07
C LEU A 119 3.38 -9.26 10.40
N LEU A 120 3.42 -8.89 11.68
CA LEU A 120 4.25 -7.76 12.10
C LEU A 120 5.73 -8.14 12.13
N ILE A 121 6.05 -9.31 12.69
CA ILE A 121 7.41 -9.81 12.89
C ILE A 121 7.53 -11.27 12.42
N ASP A 122 8.68 -11.64 11.86
CA ASP A 122 9.04 -13.04 11.66
C ASP A 122 9.57 -13.65 12.97
N ALA A 123 9.24 -14.93 13.17
CA ALA A 123 9.66 -15.72 14.33
C ALA A 123 10.96 -16.51 14.09
N TRP A 124 11.28 -16.79 12.83
CA TRP A 124 12.53 -17.40 12.35
C TRP A 124 12.86 -16.87 10.94
N PRO A 125 14.11 -16.97 10.46
CA PRO A 125 14.48 -16.66 9.07
C PRO A 125 13.63 -17.46 8.08
N ASP A 126 13.29 -16.92 6.91
CA ASP A 126 12.37 -17.55 5.94
C ASP A 126 10.90 -17.63 6.34
N GLY A 127 10.57 -17.34 7.61
CA GLY A 127 9.26 -17.37 8.25
C GLY A 127 8.03 -17.55 7.37
N TRP A 128 7.10 -16.59 7.38
CA TRP A 128 5.99 -16.61 6.43
C TRP A 128 6.26 -15.71 5.22
N MET A 129 7.41 -15.01 5.23
CA MET A 129 7.86 -13.96 4.29
C MET A 129 6.86 -12.84 4.04
N LYS A 130 5.72 -12.84 4.74
CA LYS A 130 4.73 -11.76 4.74
C LYS A 130 4.97 -10.77 5.88
N ALA A 131 5.85 -11.11 6.83
CA ALA A 131 6.13 -10.19 7.90
C ALA A 131 6.70 -8.88 7.36
N VAL A 132 6.29 -7.76 7.95
CA VAL A 132 6.81 -6.43 7.60
C VAL A 132 8.08 -6.07 8.37
N THR A 133 8.45 -6.88 9.36
CA THR A 133 9.72 -6.80 10.09
C THR A 133 10.37 -8.19 10.07
N ASP A 134 11.64 -8.26 9.69
CA ASP A 134 12.34 -9.53 9.57
C ASP A 134 12.78 -10.13 10.92
N TYR A 135 13.41 -11.30 10.85
CA TYR A 135 13.89 -12.05 12.01
C TYR A 135 14.91 -11.26 12.87
N ASP A 136 15.81 -10.52 12.22
CA ASP A 136 16.81 -9.66 12.89
C ASP A 136 16.21 -8.32 13.38
N ARG A 137 14.88 -8.18 13.37
CA ARG A 137 14.11 -6.98 13.76
C ARG A 137 14.36 -5.78 12.87
N ARG A 138 14.70 -6.00 11.61
CA ARG A 138 14.83 -4.91 10.62
C ARG A 138 13.51 -4.72 9.90
N ALA A 139 13.04 -3.47 9.90
CA ALA A 139 11.83 -3.09 9.20
C ALA A 139 12.01 -3.27 7.68
N LYS A 140 11.08 -3.98 7.04
CA LYS A 140 10.93 -3.99 5.58
C LYS A 140 10.28 -2.68 5.12
N PRO A 141 10.40 -2.28 3.84
CA PRO A 141 9.72 -1.09 3.32
C PRO A 141 8.22 -1.03 3.66
N ALA A 142 7.54 -2.18 3.65
CA ALA A 142 6.13 -2.29 3.99
C ALA A 142 5.77 -1.90 5.44
N TYR A 143 6.71 -2.00 6.39
CA TYR A 143 6.48 -1.54 7.77
C TYR A 143 6.27 -0.03 7.82
N PHE A 144 7.03 0.72 7.00
CA PHE A 144 6.92 2.17 6.96
C PHE A 144 5.61 2.63 6.34
N GLU A 145 5.12 1.93 5.31
CA GLU A 145 3.78 2.16 4.75
C GLU A 145 2.68 1.80 5.73
N LEU A 146 2.82 0.67 6.43
CA LEU A 146 1.86 0.27 7.46
C LEU A 146 1.77 1.35 8.54
N ARG A 147 2.92 1.80 9.06
CA ARG A 147 3.01 2.84 10.08
C ARG A 147 2.39 4.16 9.60
N ASP A 148 2.71 4.58 8.37
CA ASP A 148 2.19 5.83 7.81
C ASP A 148 0.67 5.76 7.58
N ALA A 149 0.20 4.70 6.93
CA ALA A 149 -1.22 4.47 6.69
C ALA A 149 -2.03 4.23 7.98
N GLN A 150 -1.38 3.93 9.11
CA GLN A 150 -1.97 3.83 10.45
C GLN A 150 -1.80 5.11 11.30
N SER A 151 -1.38 6.22 10.71
CA SER A 151 -1.31 7.50 11.42
C SER A 151 -2.67 7.84 12.05
N PRO A 152 -2.72 8.40 13.29
CA PRO A 152 -3.98 8.67 13.99
C PRO A 152 -4.96 9.51 13.15
N VAL A 153 -4.43 10.44 12.38
CA VAL A 153 -5.11 11.06 11.24
C VAL A 153 -4.32 10.69 10.00
N ALA A 154 -4.97 10.14 8.97
CA ALA A 154 -4.31 9.77 7.72
C ALA A 154 -5.02 10.37 6.51
N ALA A 155 -4.28 11.15 5.73
CA ALA A 155 -4.66 11.62 4.41
C ALA A 155 -4.55 10.45 3.43
N ASN A 156 -5.56 10.29 2.57
CA ASN A 156 -5.64 9.14 1.69
C ASN A 156 -6.14 9.50 0.29
N LEU A 157 -5.41 9.07 -0.74
CA LEU A 157 -5.79 9.23 -2.14
C LEU A 157 -6.17 7.89 -2.75
N ARG A 158 -7.35 7.84 -3.36
CA ARG A 158 -7.83 6.67 -4.12
C ARG A 158 -8.01 7.03 -5.60
N PRO A 159 -6.97 6.93 -6.43
CA PRO A 159 -7.12 7.10 -7.87
C PRO A 159 -8.01 5.99 -8.47
N GLU A 160 -8.79 6.34 -9.51
CA GLU A 160 -9.51 5.34 -10.32
C GLU A 160 -8.55 4.47 -11.14
N LYS A 161 -7.45 5.07 -11.61
CA LYS A 161 -6.39 4.43 -12.38
C LYS A 161 -5.03 4.96 -11.90
N PHE A 162 -4.04 4.08 -11.82
CA PHE A 162 -2.65 4.45 -11.49
C PHE A 162 -1.84 4.95 -12.70
N PHE A 163 -2.49 5.14 -13.84
CA PHE A 163 -1.90 5.68 -15.05
C PHE A 163 -2.97 6.46 -15.84
N CYS A 164 -2.52 7.38 -16.67
CA CYS A 164 -3.32 8.17 -17.59
C CYS A 164 -2.50 8.48 -18.85
N PHE A 165 -3.18 8.84 -19.93
CA PHE A 165 -2.58 9.40 -21.13
C PHE A 165 -2.71 10.92 -21.13
N ALA A 166 -1.90 11.60 -21.94
CA ALA A 166 -2.03 13.04 -22.15
C ALA A 166 -3.46 13.40 -22.57
N GLY A 167 -4.02 14.47 -21.98
CA GLY A 167 -5.40 14.91 -22.24
C GLY A 167 -6.48 14.14 -21.48
N ASP A 168 -6.17 13.03 -20.82
CA ASP A 168 -7.15 12.32 -19.98
C ASP A 168 -7.60 13.21 -18.81
N THR A 169 -8.88 13.12 -18.44
CA THR A 169 -9.34 13.67 -17.15
C THR A 169 -8.92 12.74 -16.02
N VAL A 170 -7.96 13.16 -15.21
CA VAL A 170 -7.54 12.46 -13.99
C VAL A 170 -8.60 12.65 -12.92
N LYS A 171 -8.99 11.56 -12.25
CA LYS A 171 -9.97 11.55 -11.15
C LYS A 171 -9.43 10.76 -9.97
N ILE A 172 -9.34 11.44 -8.82
CA ILE A 172 -8.82 10.87 -7.58
C ILE A 172 -9.77 11.22 -6.45
N GLU A 173 -10.23 10.22 -5.71
CA GLU A 173 -10.99 10.48 -4.50
C GLU A 173 -10.04 10.84 -3.36
N ALA A 174 -10.38 11.90 -2.64
CA ALA A 174 -9.68 12.35 -1.46
C ALA A 174 -10.45 11.91 -0.22
N TRP A 175 -9.76 11.22 0.68
CA TRP A 175 -10.29 10.68 1.92
C TRP A 175 -9.38 11.06 3.07
N ASN A 176 -9.95 11.20 4.26
CA ASN A 176 -9.20 11.27 5.51
C ASN A 176 -9.71 10.17 6.46
N ALA A 177 -8.83 9.48 7.15
CA ALA A 177 -9.18 8.62 8.28
C ALA A 177 -8.82 9.32 9.59
N ASN A 178 -9.65 9.20 10.62
CA ASN A 178 -9.44 9.78 11.93
C ASN A 178 -9.74 8.76 13.02
N ASP A 179 -8.74 8.43 13.83
CA ASP A 179 -8.87 7.57 15.00
C ASP A 179 -8.92 8.38 16.30
N LEU A 180 -8.92 9.71 16.21
CA LEU A 180 -8.99 10.66 17.33
C LEU A 180 -10.41 11.26 17.44
N GLU A 181 -10.54 12.31 18.26
CA GLU A 181 -11.76 13.11 18.35
C GLU A 181 -12.08 13.88 17.06
N ALA A 182 -13.35 14.25 16.91
CA ALA A 182 -13.84 15.03 15.77
C ALA A 182 -13.17 16.40 15.69
N PHE A 183 -12.85 16.84 14.47
CA PHE A 183 -12.28 18.16 14.23
C PHE A 183 -12.71 18.75 12.89
N LYS A 184 -12.45 20.06 12.76
CA LYS A 184 -12.61 20.82 11.51
C LYS A 184 -11.27 21.36 11.08
N GLY A 185 -10.92 21.13 9.83
CA GLY A 185 -9.65 21.49 9.24
C GLY A 185 -9.76 21.82 7.76
N ILE A 186 -8.63 21.76 7.07
CA ILE A 186 -8.52 21.98 5.64
C ILE A 186 -7.73 20.82 5.05
N SER A 187 -8.26 20.25 3.99
CA SER A 187 -7.54 19.35 3.10
C SER A 187 -7.02 20.13 1.90
N GLN A 188 -5.78 19.86 1.50
CA GLN A 188 -5.11 20.59 0.41
C GLN A 188 -4.43 19.60 -0.52
N PHE A 189 -4.37 19.92 -1.81
CA PHE A 189 -3.64 19.11 -2.78
C PHE A 189 -2.90 19.97 -3.79
N TYR A 190 -1.86 19.38 -4.39
CA TYR A 190 -1.33 19.82 -5.66
C TYR A 190 -0.85 18.64 -6.50
N ALA A 191 -1.00 18.75 -7.81
CA ALA A 191 -0.49 17.80 -8.80
C ALA A 191 0.74 18.37 -9.48
N GLU A 192 1.76 17.54 -9.68
CA GLU A 192 3.06 17.95 -10.22
C GLU A 192 3.55 16.96 -11.29
N GLN A 193 4.09 17.49 -12.38
CA GLN A 193 4.92 16.75 -13.33
C GLN A 193 6.19 17.55 -13.61
N LYS A 194 7.35 16.90 -13.49
CA LYS A 194 8.67 17.51 -13.73
C LYS A 194 8.91 18.82 -12.96
N GLY A 195 8.46 18.92 -11.71
CA GLY A 195 8.61 20.15 -10.90
C GLY A 195 7.56 21.22 -11.16
N ASN A 196 6.71 21.07 -12.19
CA ASN A 196 5.68 22.06 -12.52
C ASN A 196 4.34 21.68 -11.88
N ILE A 197 3.72 22.63 -11.18
CA ILE A 197 2.38 22.46 -10.62
C ILE A 197 1.35 22.53 -11.75
N ILE A 198 0.58 21.46 -11.92
CA ILE A 198 -0.46 21.33 -12.95
C ILE A 198 -1.82 21.76 -12.41
N ALA A 199 -2.10 21.40 -11.15
CA ALA A 199 -3.35 21.69 -10.48
C ALA A 199 -3.08 21.82 -8.98
N SER A 200 -3.90 22.60 -8.29
CA SER A 200 -3.91 22.67 -6.84
C SER A 200 -5.28 23.08 -6.34
N GLY A 201 -5.55 22.84 -5.06
CA GLY A 201 -6.81 23.24 -4.47
C GLY A 201 -6.91 22.91 -2.99
N THR A 202 -8.00 23.37 -2.40
CA THR A 202 -8.32 23.14 -0.99
C THR A 202 -9.78 22.71 -0.84
N MET A 203 -10.06 21.93 0.20
CA MET A 203 -11.39 21.42 0.55
C MET A 203 -11.57 21.57 2.08
N PRO A 204 -12.74 22.01 2.58
CA PRO A 204 -13.03 21.97 4.00
C PRO A 204 -12.99 20.52 4.50
N ALA A 205 -12.31 20.26 5.61
CA ALA A 205 -12.26 18.93 6.23
C ALA A 205 -13.11 18.92 7.50
N THR A 206 -14.31 18.35 7.45
CA THR A 206 -15.10 18.04 8.65
C THR A 206 -15.05 16.54 8.86
N ILE A 207 -14.38 16.10 9.94
CA ILE A 207 -14.08 14.69 10.17
C ILE A 207 -14.60 14.31 11.55
N LEU A 208 -15.41 13.26 11.63
CA LEU A 208 -16.00 12.76 12.87
C LEU A 208 -14.99 11.96 13.69
N SER A 209 -15.28 11.74 14.98
CA SER A 209 -14.45 10.89 15.84
C SER A 209 -14.46 9.45 15.32
N CYS A 210 -13.29 8.80 15.30
CA CYS A 210 -13.13 7.39 14.92
C CYS A 210 -13.81 7.01 13.58
N ALA A 211 -13.68 7.85 12.55
CA ALA A 211 -14.37 7.67 11.28
C ALA A 211 -13.54 8.08 10.06
N PRO A 212 -13.73 7.42 8.91
CA PRO A 212 -13.31 7.94 7.63
C PRO A 212 -14.23 9.07 7.14
N ALA A 213 -13.67 9.98 6.35
CA ALA A 213 -14.38 11.10 5.77
C ALA A 213 -13.94 11.35 4.32
N TYR A 214 -14.89 11.18 3.39
CA TYR A 214 -14.72 11.55 2.00
C TYR A 214 -14.73 13.07 1.84
N GLN A 215 -13.66 13.62 1.26
CA GLN A 215 -13.50 15.06 1.06
C GLN A 215 -13.92 15.54 -0.34
N GLY A 216 -14.13 14.62 -1.26
CA GLY A 216 -14.50 14.92 -2.64
C GLY A 216 -13.58 14.26 -3.66
N LYS A 217 -13.69 14.72 -4.91
CA LYS A 217 -12.88 14.27 -6.03
C LYS A 217 -11.96 15.38 -6.50
N ILE A 218 -10.66 15.11 -6.50
CA ILE A 218 -9.66 15.89 -7.21
C ILE A 218 -9.78 15.57 -8.70
N GLN A 219 -9.87 16.60 -9.53
CA GLN A 219 -9.98 16.47 -10.98
C GLN A 219 -9.12 17.51 -11.70
N PHE A 220 -8.38 17.06 -12.71
CA PHE A 220 -7.59 17.91 -13.61
C PHE A 220 -7.28 17.15 -14.90
N VAL A 221 -6.85 17.88 -15.93
CA VAL A 221 -6.44 17.29 -17.22
C VAL A 221 -4.98 16.86 -17.12
N ALA A 222 -4.68 15.62 -17.51
CA ALA A 222 -3.32 15.12 -17.58
C ALA A 222 -2.50 15.96 -18.59
N PRO A 223 -1.32 16.43 -18.20
CA PRO A 223 -0.48 17.27 -19.07
C PRO A 223 0.02 16.49 -20.29
N GLU A 224 0.45 17.23 -21.31
CA GLU A 224 1.11 16.67 -22.48
C GLU A 224 2.39 15.92 -22.09
N ALA A 225 2.60 14.76 -22.72
CA ALA A 225 3.77 13.92 -22.48
C ALA A 225 4.18 13.19 -23.76
N THR A 226 5.47 13.27 -24.11
CA THR A 226 6.05 12.57 -25.28
C THR A 226 6.62 11.20 -24.92
N SER A 227 6.72 10.88 -23.62
CA SER A 227 7.22 9.61 -23.11
C SER A 227 6.55 9.27 -21.76
N LYS A 228 6.81 8.07 -21.23
CA LYS A 228 6.29 7.67 -19.92
C LYS A 228 6.94 8.53 -18.82
N GLU A 229 6.10 9.24 -18.07
CA GLU A 229 6.54 10.16 -17.02
C GLU A 229 5.73 9.96 -15.74
N MET A 230 6.31 10.35 -14.61
CA MET A 230 5.63 10.31 -13.31
C MET A 230 4.83 11.60 -13.10
N LEU A 231 3.53 11.42 -12.88
CA LEU A 231 2.63 12.44 -12.35
C LEU A 231 2.44 12.15 -10.86
N LYS A 232 2.68 13.14 -10.00
CA LYS A 232 2.51 13.01 -8.55
C LYS A 232 1.35 13.88 -8.08
N VAL A 233 0.57 13.40 -7.11
CA VAL A 233 -0.51 14.18 -6.51
C VAL A 233 -0.32 14.18 -5.02
N TYR A 234 0.15 15.29 -4.47
CA TYR A 234 0.35 15.45 -3.05
C TYR A 234 -0.96 15.88 -2.41
N TYR A 235 -1.24 15.34 -1.23
CA TYR A 235 -2.45 15.61 -0.48
C TYR A 235 -2.13 15.70 1.01
N ALA A 236 -2.69 16.69 1.70
CA ALA A 236 -2.49 16.91 3.11
C ALA A 236 -3.80 17.26 3.81
N VAL A 237 -3.86 16.94 5.11
CA VAL A 237 -4.93 17.38 6.01
C VAL A 237 -4.33 18.14 7.18
N SER A 238 -4.91 19.30 7.49
CA SER A 238 -4.40 20.23 8.49
C SER A 238 -5.50 20.73 9.41
N GLU A 239 -5.18 20.95 10.68
CA GLU A 239 -6.06 21.58 11.67
C GLU A 239 -5.32 22.78 12.29
N LYS A 240 -6.00 23.94 12.41
CA LYS A 240 -5.44 25.15 13.05
C LYS A 240 -4.05 25.55 12.52
N GLY A 241 -3.83 25.40 11.22
CA GLY A 241 -2.56 25.73 10.56
C GLY A 241 -1.45 24.69 10.71
N LYS A 242 -1.69 23.57 11.40
CA LYS A 242 -0.74 22.45 11.53
C LYS A 242 -1.14 21.31 10.60
N THR A 243 -0.22 20.86 9.75
CA THR A 243 -0.39 19.62 8.98
C THR A 243 -0.38 18.42 9.92
N LEU A 244 -1.46 17.64 9.89
CA LEU A 244 -1.61 16.43 10.69
C LEU A 244 -1.02 15.21 9.96
N HIS A 245 -1.26 15.12 8.64
CA HIS A 245 -0.71 14.06 7.78
C HIS A 245 -0.68 14.51 6.31
N HIS A 246 0.19 13.87 5.51
CA HIS A 246 0.26 14.07 4.06
C HIS A 246 0.66 12.78 3.34
N THR A 247 0.26 12.66 2.07
CA THR A 247 0.54 11.51 1.18
C THR A 247 0.79 11.99 -0.25
N VAL A 248 1.28 11.10 -1.12
CA VAL A 248 1.52 11.31 -2.56
C VAL A 248 0.93 10.20 -3.43
#